data_AF-A0A4U9D604-F1
#
_entry.id   AF-A0A4U9D604-F1
#
_cell.length_a   1.000
_cell.length_b   1.000
_cell.length_c   1.000
_cell.angle_alpha   90.00
_cell.angle_beta   90.00
_cell.angle_gamma   90.00
#
_symmetry.space_group_name_H-M   'P 1'
#
loop_
_entity.id
_entity.type
_entity.pdbx_description
1 polymer ?
#
loop_
_entity_poly.entity_id
_entity_poly.type
_entity_poly.pdbx_seq_one_letter_code
_entity_poly.pdbx_strand_id
1 'polypeptide(L)'
;MRLFVDDMSAIGQSLDKAQDNYRQAMKKLASGRGNLLVQAEAFRGLGVEVKRGINPDLVEQATAQDDEYRLDDDDNPSESNGFSSEPSAASMSGEGSQPR
;
A
#
# COMPACT_ATOMS: atom_id res chain seq x y z
N MET A 1 39.45 -6.58 9.44
CA MET A 1 38.79 -5.26 9.50
C MET A 1 37.74 -5.05 8.43
N ARG A 2 37.97 -5.33 7.13
CA ARG A 2 36.92 -5.20 6.08
C ARG A 2 35.64 -6.02 6.37
N LEU A 3 35.80 -7.30 6.71
CA LEU A 3 34.68 -8.19 7.05
C LEU A 3 33.76 -7.62 8.15
N PHE A 4 34.31 -6.98 9.18
CA PHE A 4 33.51 -6.37 10.25
C PHE A 4 32.72 -5.14 9.76
N VAL A 5 33.30 -4.35 8.86
CA VAL A 5 32.61 -3.18 8.27
C VAL A 5 31.48 -3.63 7.35
N ASP A 6 31.68 -4.72 6.60
CA ASP A 6 30.66 -5.31 5.75
C ASP A 6 29.51 -5.88 6.60
N ASP A 7 29.81 -6.59 7.68
CA ASP A 7 28.82 -7.12 8.63
C ASP A 7 27.99 -5.99 9.26
N MET A 8 28.64 -4.90 9.67
CA MET A 8 27.95 -3.74 10.24
C MET A 8 27.08 -3.01 9.22
N SER A 9 27.52 -2.94 7.97
CA SER A 9 26.72 -2.38 6.87
C SER A 9 25.49 -3.24 6.58
N ALA A 10 25.63 -4.57 6.60
CA ALA A 10 24.52 -5.51 6.40
C ALA A 10 23.49 -5.43 7.54
N ILE A 11 23.94 -5.26 8.79
CA ILE A 11 23.05 -5.03 9.94
C ILE A 11 22.30 -3.72 9.79
N GLY A 12 22.97 -2.64 9.38
CA GLY A 12 22.33 -1.34 9.11
C GLY A 12 21.17 -1.48 8.11
N GLN A 13 21.43 -2.11 6.96
CA GLN A 13 20.41 -2.34 5.93
C GLN A 13 19.24 -3.21 6.43
N SER A 14 19.52 -4.18 7.30
CA SER A 14 18.48 -5.05 7.86
C SER A 14 17.60 -4.27 8.84
N LEU A 15 18.17 -3.36 9.61
CA LEU A 15 17.44 -2.47 10.51
C LEU A 15 16.55 -1.50 9.74
N ASP A 16 17.05 -0.89 8.66
CA ASP A 16 16.27 0.00 7.81
C ASP A 16 15.05 -0.72 7.23
N LYS A 17 15.26 -1.93 6.68
CA LYS A 17 14.16 -2.77 6.19
C LYS A 17 13.16 -3.15 7.28
N ALA A 18 13.64 -3.48 8.47
CA ALA A 18 12.77 -3.80 9.60
C ALA A 18 11.93 -2.57 10.01
N GLN A 19 12.53 -1.38 10.01
CA GLN A 19 11.84 -0.14 10.31
C GLN A 19 10.76 0.18 9.28
N ASP A 20 11.03 0.00 8.00
CA ASP A 20 10.05 0.21 6.94
C ASP A 20 8.89 -0.79 7.01
N ASN A 21 9.20 -2.06 7.26
CA ASN A 21 8.18 -3.09 7.47
C ASN A 21 7.29 -2.76 8.69
N TYR A 22 7.89 -2.28 9.78
CA TYR A 22 7.16 -1.82 10.96
C TYR A 22 6.24 -0.64 10.61
N ARG A 23 6.74 0.38 9.92
CA ARG A 23 5.93 1.53 9.48
C ARG A 23 4.75 1.10 8.62
N GLN A 24 4.97 0.20 7.66
CA GLN A 24 3.91 -0.33 6.80
C GLN A 24 2.86 -1.13 7.59
N ALA A 25 3.31 -1.97 8.54
CA ALA A 25 2.41 -2.73 9.40
C ALA A 25 1.59 -1.80 10.30
N MET A 26 2.20 -0.78 10.89
CA MET A 26 1.51 0.23 11.70
C MET A 26 0.51 1.04 10.88
N LYS A 27 0.84 1.36 9.62
CA LYS A 27 -0.11 1.99 8.70
C LYS A 27 -1.34 1.11 8.51
N LYS A 28 -1.17 -0.19 8.23
CA LYS A 28 -2.31 -1.11 8.08
C LYS A 28 -3.08 -1.32 9.38
N LEU A 29 -2.39 -1.30 10.51
CA LEU A 29 -3.00 -1.52 11.81
C LEU A 29 -3.86 -0.33 12.24
N ALA A 30 -3.29 0.88 12.20
CA ALA A 30 -3.80 2.02 12.96
C ALA A 30 -3.93 3.35 12.22
N SER A 31 -3.09 3.67 11.22
CA SER A 31 -3.04 5.04 10.66
C SER A 31 -3.37 5.16 9.19
N GLY A 32 -3.45 4.07 8.44
CA GLY A 32 -3.74 4.08 7.01
C GLY A 32 -5.23 4.03 6.71
N ARG A 33 -5.56 4.29 5.43
CA ARG A 33 -6.90 4.11 4.88
C ARG A 33 -7.41 2.68 5.08
N GLY A 34 -8.59 2.53 5.66
CA GLY A 34 -9.20 1.25 6.00
C GLY A 34 -8.39 0.45 7.01
N ASN A 35 -7.82 1.09 8.03
CA ASN A 35 -7.02 0.40 9.04
C ASN A 35 -7.82 -0.68 9.81
N LEU A 36 -7.09 -1.68 10.31
CA LEU A 36 -7.69 -2.85 10.98
C LEU A 36 -8.38 -2.49 12.30
N LEU A 37 -7.91 -1.44 12.99
CA LEU A 37 -8.54 -0.93 14.22
C LEU A 37 -9.99 -0.47 13.95
N VAL A 38 -10.21 0.33 12.92
CA VAL A 38 -11.54 0.80 12.49
C VAL A 38 -12.42 -0.37 12.05
N GLN A 39 -11.87 -1.32 11.29
CA GLN A 39 -12.61 -2.52 10.88
C GLN A 39 -13.02 -3.38 12.08
N ALA A 40 -12.13 -3.56 13.05
CA ALA A 40 -12.42 -4.28 14.29
C ALA A 40 -13.56 -3.62 15.08
N GLU A 41 -13.57 -2.28 15.13
CA GLU A 41 -14.63 -1.51 15.78
C GLU A 41 -15.98 -1.65 15.05
N ALA A 42 -15.97 -1.67 13.71
CA ALA A 42 -17.17 -1.91 12.91
C ALA A 42 -17.82 -3.27 13.24
N PHE A 43 -17.03 -4.32 13.49
CA PHE A 43 -17.56 -5.61 13.95
C PHE A 43 -18.21 -5.54 15.33
N ARG A 44 -17.66 -4.72 16.24
CA ARG A 44 -18.29 -4.45 17.55
C ARG A 44 -19.65 -3.77 17.37
N GLY A 45 -19.75 -2.81 16.45
CA GLY A 45 -21.02 -2.16 16.08
C GLY A 45 -22.06 -3.13 15.51
N LEU A 46 -21.62 -4.20 14.85
CA LEU A 46 -22.46 -5.28 14.32
C LEU A 46 -22.85 -6.36 15.35
N GLY A 47 -22.47 -6.18 16.62
CA GLY A 47 -22.83 -7.09 17.71
C GLY A 47 -21.88 -8.28 17.89
N VAL A 48 -20.69 -8.25 17.27
CA VAL A 48 -19.65 -9.26 17.51
C VAL A 48 -18.96 -9.00 18.86
N GLU A 49 -18.91 -10.02 19.71
CA GLU A 49 -18.32 -9.93 21.05
C GLU A 49 -16.78 -9.96 20.99
N VAL A 50 -16.14 -8.83 21.31
CA VAL A 50 -14.68 -8.71 21.36
C VAL A 50 -14.20 -8.92 22.80
N LYS A 51 -13.70 -10.12 23.10
CA LYS A 51 -13.30 -10.55 24.47
C LYS A 51 -12.16 -9.74 25.11
N ARG A 52 -11.34 -9.07 24.30
CA ARG A 52 -10.39 -8.04 24.74
C ARG A 52 -10.55 -6.85 23.82
N GLY A 53 -11.30 -5.85 24.26
CA GLY A 53 -11.44 -4.60 23.54
C GLY A 53 -10.06 -3.98 23.26
N ILE A 54 -9.89 -3.45 22.06
CA ILE A 54 -8.73 -2.61 21.75
C ILE A 54 -8.93 -1.29 22.49
N ASN A 55 -7.84 -0.65 22.96
CA ASN A 55 -7.93 0.59 23.73
C ASN A 55 -8.76 1.63 22.93
N PRO A 56 -9.86 2.17 23.49
CA PRO A 56 -10.75 3.09 22.78
C PRO A 56 -10.02 4.33 22.25
N ASP A 57 -9.03 4.84 22.97
CA ASP A 57 -8.24 6.01 22.54
C ASP A 57 -7.49 5.72 21.23
N LEU A 58 -6.98 4.49 21.07
CA LEU A 58 -6.29 4.07 19.85
C LEU A 58 -7.25 3.90 18.67
N VAL A 59 -8.48 3.47 18.94
CA VAL A 59 -9.50 3.31 17.91
C VAL A 59 -9.99 4.68 17.45
N GLU A 60 -10.24 5.61 18.37
CA GLU A 60 -10.65 6.97 18.05
C GLU A 60 -9.58 7.68 17.21
N GLN A 61 -8.30 7.59 17.63
CA GLN A 61 -7.19 8.16 16.87
C GLN A 61 -7.02 7.51 15.48
N ALA A 62 -7.26 6.21 15.37
CA ALA A 62 -7.23 5.49 14.09
C ALA A 62 -8.40 5.88 13.18
N THR A 63 -9.56 6.17 13.75
CA THR A 63 -10.77 6.59 13.02
C THR A 63 -10.62 8.01 12.49
N ALA A 64 -10.16 8.94 13.32
CA ALA A 64 -9.90 10.31 12.92
C ALA A 64 -8.91 10.41 11.75
N GLN A 65 -7.85 9.60 11.77
CA GLN A 65 -6.90 9.53 10.66
C GLN A 65 -7.52 8.92 9.40
N ASP A 66 -8.30 7.84 9.52
CA ASP A 66 -8.97 7.22 8.37
C ASP A 66 -9.96 8.19 7.70
N ASP A 67 -10.65 9.01 8.49
CA ASP A 67 -11.56 10.05 7.99
C ASP A 67 -10.79 11.17 7.27
N GLU A 68 -9.63 11.60 7.77
CA GLU A 68 -8.75 12.54 7.06
C GLU A 68 -8.35 12.00 5.67
N TYR A 69 -7.94 10.73 5.57
CA TYR A 69 -7.65 10.07 4.29
C TYR A 69 -8.87 9.98 3.36
N ARG A 70 -10.09 9.87 3.89
CA ARG A 70 -11.30 9.85 3.05
C ARG A 70 -11.60 11.22 2.46
N LEU A 71 -11.35 12.29 3.21
CA LEU A 71 -11.62 13.66 2.78
C LEU A 71 -10.64 14.12 1.69
N ASP A 72 -9.38 13.67 1.74
CA ASP A 72 -8.39 13.96 0.70
C ASP A 72 -8.72 13.31 -0.67
N ASP A 73 -9.48 12.21 -0.71
CA ASP A 73 -9.90 11.55 -1.94
C ASP A 73 -11.04 12.30 -2.68
N ASP A 74 -11.83 13.14 -1.98
CA ASP A 74 -12.94 13.90 -2.59
C ASP A 74 -12.49 15.17 -3.34
N ASP A 75 -11.29 15.70 -3.05
CA ASP A 75 -10.74 16.91 -3.69
C ASP A 75 -9.81 16.63 -4.90
N ASN A 76 -9.62 15.35 -5.27
CA ASN A 76 -8.81 14.98 -6.44
C ASN A 76 -9.62 14.14 -7.45
N PRO A 77 -10.25 14.76 -8.48
CA PRO A 77 -10.82 14.03 -9.60
C PRO A 77 -9.67 13.58 -10.52
N SER A 78 -8.87 12.61 -10.09
CA SER A 78 -7.85 12.00 -10.93
C SER A 78 -8.50 11.05 -11.93
N GLU A 79 -8.85 11.67 -13.05
CA GLU A 79 -8.95 11.19 -14.42
C GLU A 79 -8.93 9.67 -14.62
N SER A 80 -10.05 9.16 -15.13
CA SER A 80 -10.17 7.86 -15.76
C SER A 80 -9.12 7.69 -16.85
N ASN A 81 -7.99 7.07 -16.53
CA ASN A 81 -7.02 6.70 -17.56
C ASN A 81 -7.59 5.51 -18.33
N GLY A 82 -8.16 5.83 -19.49
CA GLY A 82 -8.78 4.90 -20.41
C GLY A 82 -7.83 3.77 -20.77
N PHE A 83 -8.36 2.56 -20.65
CA PHE A 83 -7.86 1.33 -21.22
C PHE A 83 -7.64 1.49 -22.74
N SER A 84 -6.43 1.86 -23.15
CA SER A 84 -5.97 1.64 -24.52
C SER A 84 -5.29 0.29 -24.60
N SER A 85 -6.08 -0.74 -24.88
CA SER A 85 -5.55 -1.99 -25.41
C SER A 85 -4.98 -1.73 -26.80
N GLU A 86 -3.66 -1.79 -26.96
CA GLU A 86 -3.06 -2.01 -28.28
C GLU A 86 -3.23 -3.49 -28.65
N PRO A 87 -3.92 -3.83 -29.75
CA PRO A 87 -3.80 -5.15 -30.35
C PRO A 87 -2.60 -5.12 -31.30
N SER A 88 -1.46 -5.66 -30.87
CA SER A 88 -0.34 -5.94 -31.79
C SER A 88 -0.74 -7.09 -32.73
N ALA A 89 -1.35 -6.74 -33.86
CA ALA A 89 -1.68 -7.66 -34.94
C ALA A 89 -0.39 -8.06 -35.68
N ALA A 90 -0.12 -9.36 -35.66
CA ALA A 90 0.83 -10.01 -36.54
C ALA A 90 0.36 -9.94 -38.01
N SER A 91 1.35 -9.98 -38.90
CA SER A 91 1.30 -10.43 -40.31
C SER A 91 0.75 -9.48 -41.38
N MET A 92 1.64 -9.16 -42.34
CA MET A 92 1.50 -8.93 -43.79
C MET A 92 2.62 -7.93 -44.16
N SER A 93 3.49 -8.10 -45.16
CA SER A 93 3.45 -8.91 -46.38
C SER A 93 4.85 -8.86 -47.01
N GLY A 94 5.28 -9.96 -47.62
CA GLY A 94 6.42 -9.93 -48.53
C GLY A 94 6.07 -9.26 -49.85
N GLU A 95 7.07 -8.65 -50.50
CA GLU A 95 7.37 -8.75 -51.95
C GLU A 95 8.43 -7.71 -52.35
N GLY A 96 9.34 -8.10 -53.26
CA GLY A 96 9.82 -7.19 -54.30
C GLY A 96 11.24 -6.63 -54.22
N SER A 97 12.20 -7.41 -54.75
CA SER A 97 13.34 -7.03 -55.63
C SER A 97 13.99 -5.63 -55.63
N GLN A 98 15.33 -5.65 -55.60
CA GLN A 98 16.33 -4.70 -56.18
C GLN A 98 15.98 -4.17 -57.60
N PRO A 99 16.61 -3.12 -58.19
CA PRO A 99 18.04 -2.72 -58.16
C PRO A 99 18.26 -1.16 -58.09
N ARG A 100 19.45 -0.53 -58.13
CA ARG A 100 20.72 -0.71 -58.85
C ARG A 100 21.93 -0.29 -58.00
#